data_AF-A0AAD3VYR8-F1
#
_entry.id   AF-A0AAD3VYR8-F1
#
_cell.length_a   1.000
_cell.length_b   1.000
_cell.length_c   1.000
_cell.angle_alpha   90.00
_cell.angle_beta   90.00
_cell.angle_gamma   90.00
#
_symmetry.space_group_name_H-M   'P 1'
#
loop_
_entity.id
_entity.type
_entity.pdbx_description
1 polymer ?
#
loop_
_entity_poly.entity_id
_entity_poly.type
_entity_poly.pdbx_seq_one_letter_code
_entity_poly.pdbx_strand_id
1 'polypeptide(L)'
;MRQFFERFEDINPRIVYLLMALALVLPVIKPIGMPIVVDRNMTQPVFDWIENCEPGEIVFFDAAYGGGSDAELSPQLEAWFYHCLKKDLKVIGIAQWNTGAMIAGDLCKKVAEQAKADGYNAEYGVDWVFVGWKSMIWRELREDFWKTCGNTDFWGNHFDTLPLMEKVRKWNVETSRSFIVFVAGSPGVGTYLVNWADHDIYVG
;
A
#
# COMPACT_ATOMS: atom_id res chain seq x y z
N MET A 1 31.20 -0.48 35.14
CA MET A 1 29.90 -0.98 34.63
C MET A 1 28.98 -1.47 35.75
N ARG A 2 29.40 -2.37 36.65
CA ARG A 2 28.55 -2.90 37.73
C ARG A 2 27.86 -1.84 38.63
N GLN A 3 28.61 -0.84 39.10
CA GLN A 3 28.07 0.28 39.90
C GLN A 3 27.08 1.19 39.17
N PHE A 4 27.10 1.24 37.84
CA PHE A 4 26.14 2.02 37.05
C PHE A 4 24.78 1.30 36.96
N PHE A 5 24.80 -0.04 36.89
CA PHE A 5 23.60 -0.88 36.91
C PHE A 5 22.99 -1.00 38.31
N GLU A 6 23.80 -1.10 39.37
CA GLU A 6 23.33 -1.11 40.76
C GLU A 6 22.57 0.20 41.12
N ARG A 7 23.02 1.35 40.61
CA ARG A 7 22.31 2.63 40.75
C ARG A 7 20.99 2.72 39.98
N PHE A 8 20.79 1.85 38.99
CA PHE A 8 19.56 1.78 38.19
C PHE A 8 18.47 0.95 38.88
N GLU A 9 18.85 -0.03 39.72
CA GLU A 9 17.91 -0.83 40.52
C GLU A 9 17.18 -0.02 41.59
N ASP A 10 17.84 1.01 42.16
CA ASP A 10 17.25 1.86 43.20
C ASP A 10 16.40 3.03 42.65
N ILE A 11 16.28 3.18 41.32
CA ILE A 11 15.49 4.26 40.72
C ILE A 11 14.01 3.94 40.91
N ASN A 12 13.29 4.85 41.57
CA ASN A 12 11.85 4.73 41.72
C ASN A 12 11.17 4.68 40.33
N PRO A 13 10.46 3.59 39.99
CA PRO A 13 9.87 3.41 38.66
C PRO A 13 8.85 4.51 38.33
N ARG A 14 8.25 5.16 39.33
CA ARG A 14 7.34 6.31 39.13
C ARG A 14 8.04 7.50 38.46
N ILE A 15 9.31 7.74 38.78
CA ILE A 15 10.09 8.82 38.16
C ILE A 15 10.39 8.48 36.70
N VAL A 16 10.69 7.21 36.41
CA VAL A 16 10.89 6.72 35.03
C VAL A 16 9.62 6.88 34.22
N TYR A 17 8.46 6.47 34.75
CA TYR A 17 7.17 6.66 34.06
C TYR A 17 6.82 8.14 33.88
N LEU A 18 7.12 9.01 34.85
CA LEU A 18 6.90 10.45 34.71
C LEU A 18 7.80 11.06 33.63
N LEU A 19 9.09 10.71 33.60
CA LEU A 19 10.02 11.19 32.57
C LEU A 19 9.63 10.67 31.19
N MET A 20 9.18 9.42 31.08
CA MET A 20 8.67 8.84 29.84
C MET A 20 7.39 9.55 29.38
N ALA A 21 6.45 9.82 30.30
CA ALA A 21 5.24 10.58 30.00
C ALA A 21 5.58 12.01 29.53
N LEU A 22 6.50 12.70 30.20
CA LEU A 22 6.96 14.02 29.79
C LEU A 22 7.66 13.97 28.41
N ALA A 23 8.49 12.97 28.17
CA ALA A 23 9.16 12.78 26.88
C ALA A 23 8.18 12.54 25.72
N LEU A 24 7.02 11.93 25.97
CA LEU A 24 5.97 11.73 24.98
C LEU A 24 5.04 12.96 24.84
N VAL A 25 4.69 13.62 25.94
CA VAL A 25 3.74 14.76 25.95
C VAL A 25 4.37 16.04 25.40
N LEU A 26 5.65 16.30 25.71
CA LEU A 26 6.32 17.53 25.30
C LEU A 26 6.38 17.72 23.77
N PRO A 27 6.77 16.71 22.95
CA PRO A 27 6.73 16.83 21.49
C PRO A 27 5.32 16.98 20.92
N VAL A 28 4.29 16.45 21.59
CA VAL A 28 2.89 16.57 21.16
C VAL A 28 2.37 17.99 21.39
N ILE A 29 2.67 18.62 22.53
CA ILE A 29 2.24 20.00 22.85
C ILE A 29 3.04 21.02 22.02
N LYS A 30 4.34 20.78 21.84
CA LYS A 30 5.21 21.66 21.09
C LYS A 30 6.01 20.83 20.07
N PRO A 31 5.44 20.63 18.86
CA PRO A 31 6.12 19.90 17.79
C PRO A 31 7.48 20.51 17.54
N ILE A 32 8.52 19.68 17.63
CA ILE A 32 9.92 20.11 17.50
C ILE A 32 10.24 20.48 16.04
N GLY A 33 9.31 20.25 15.10
CA GLY A 33 9.42 20.68 13.71
C GLY A 33 10.61 20.06 13.00
N MET A 34 10.80 18.74 13.18
CA MET A 34 11.89 18.04 12.51
C MET A 34 11.71 18.15 10.98
N PRO A 35 12.76 18.51 10.23
CA PRO A 35 12.68 18.59 8.79
C PRO A 35 12.39 17.20 8.24
N ILE A 36 11.26 17.06 7.54
CA ILE A 36 10.95 15.85 6.77
C ILE A 36 11.80 15.93 5.51
N VAL A 37 12.93 15.23 5.50
CA VAL A 37 13.77 15.10 4.31
C VAL A 37 13.21 13.98 3.44
N VAL A 38 13.16 14.22 2.13
CA VAL A 38 12.77 13.17 1.17
C VAL A 38 13.87 12.10 1.16
N ASP A 39 13.47 10.86 1.40
CA ASP A 39 14.38 9.73 1.27
C ASP A 39 14.72 9.50 -0.22
N ARG A 40 16.00 9.63 -0.56
CA ARG A 40 16.50 9.50 -1.93
C ARG A 40 16.59 8.05 -2.41
N ASN A 41 16.57 7.09 -1.50
CA ASN A 41 16.72 5.67 -1.80
C ASN A 41 15.38 4.92 -1.76
N MET A 42 14.40 5.42 -1.02
CA MET A 42 13.10 4.75 -0.83
C MET A 42 11.94 5.55 -1.46
N THR A 43 11.73 6.81 -1.05
CA THR A 43 10.58 7.60 -1.50
C THR A 43 10.74 8.14 -2.92
N GLN A 44 11.91 8.72 -3.23
CA GLN A 44 12.16 9.33 -4.53
C GLN A 44 12.01 8.32 -5.71
N PRO A 45 12.53 7.08 -5.64
CA PRO A 45 12.37 6.12 -6.73
C PRO A 45 10.91 5.76 -7.02
N VAL A 46 10.05 5.65 -6.01
CA VAL A 46 8.62 5.37 -6.21
C VAL A 46 7.93 6.55 -6.89
N PHE A 47 8.23 7.77 -6.46
CA PHE A 47 7.71 8.99 -7.09
C PHE A 47 8.14 9.09 -8.56
N ASP A 48 9.43 8.92 -8.83
CA ASP A 48 9.99 8.99 -10.18
C ASP A 48 9.43 7.87 -11.07
N TRP A 49 9.21 6.68 -10.51
CA TRP A 49 8.58 5.58 -11.22
C TRP A 49 7.19 5.97 -11.72
N ILE A 50 6.31 6.48 -10.85
CA ILE A 50 4.96 6.93 -11.24
C ILE A 50 5.05 8.07 -12.27
N GLU A 51 5.99 8.99 -12.10
CA GLU A 51 6.17 10.11 -13.03
C GLU A 51 6.64 9.69 -14.42
N ASN A 52 7.41 8.60 -14.51
CA ASN A 52 7.90 8.06 -15.77
C ASN A 52 6.90 7.12 -16.47
N CYS A 53 5.77 6.77 -15.83
CA CYS A 53 4.70 6.01 -16.48
C CYS A 53 3.94 6.86 -17.50
N GLU A 54 3.51 6.23 -18.58
CA GLU A 54 2.64 6.84 -19.59
C GLU A 54 1.16 6.75 -19.16
N PRO A 55 0.32 7.76 -19.48
CA PRO A 55 -1.11 7.69 -19.23
C PRO A 55 -1.75 6.42 -19.80
N GLY A 56 -2.61 5.77 -19.01
CA GLY A 56 -3.27 4.53 -19.38
C GLY A 56 -2.49 3.24 -19.10
N GLU A 57 -1.22 3.32 -18.69
CA GLU A 57 -0.47 2.16 -18.22
C GLU A 57 -1.12 1.55 -16.96
N ILE A 58 -1.06 0.23 -16.85
CA ILE A 58 -1.68 -0.52 -15.76
C ILE A 58 -0.64 -0.78 -14.66
N VAL A 59 -0.97 -0.42 -13.43
CA VAL A 59 -0.16 -0.69 -12.24
C VAL A 59 -0.95 -1.46 -11.20
N PHE A 60 -0.27 -2.33 -10.48
CA PHE A 60 -0.89 -3.09 -9.39
C PHE A 60 -0.46 -2.58 -8.02
N PHE A 61 -1.31 -2.81 -7.02
CA PHE A 61 -0.88 -2.77 -5.64
C PHE A 61 -1.42 -3.95 -4.83
N ASP A 62 -0.73 -4.27 -3.75
CA ASP A 62 -1.24 -5.19 -2.73
C ASP A 62 -1.27 -4.54 -1.35
N ALA A 63 -2.46 -4.56 -0.73
CA ALA A 63 -2.69 -4.19 0.65
C ALA A 63 -2.47 -5.38 1.60
N ALA A 64 -1.20 -5.75 1.80
CA ALA A 64 -0.76 -6.86 2.65
C ALA A 64 -0.55 -6.41 4.12
N TYR A 65 -1.55 -5.74 4.70
CA TYR A 65 -1.47 -5.20 6.06
C TYR A 65 -2.80 -5.23 6.81
N GLY A 66 -2.81 -4.78 8.06
CA GLY A 66 -4.02 -4.73 8.88
C GLY A 66 -3.96 -3.61 9.91
N GLY A 67 -4.94 -3.55 10.81
CA GLY A 67 -5.10 -2.43 11.76
C GLY A 67 -3.88 -2.09 12.61
N GLY A 68 -2.99 -3.05 12.89
CA GLY A 68 -1.76 -2.80 13.66
C GLY A 68 -0.70 -1.96 12.94
N SER A 69 -0.72 -1.93 11.61
CA SER A 69 0.20 -1.17 10.75
C SER A 69 -0.51 -0.14 9.86
N ASP A 70 -1.83 0.01 10.05
CA ASP A 70 -2.68 0.93 9.28
C ASP A 70 -2.20 2.38 9.36
N ALA A 71 -1.76 2.82 10.55
CA ALA A 71 -1.28 4.17 10.78
C ALA A 71 -0.02 4.53 9.95
N GLU A 72 0.74 3.54 9.50
CA GLU A 72 1.93 3.72 8.66
C GLU A 72 1.62 3.48 7.18
N LEU A 73 0.83 2.46 6.86
CA LEU A 73 0.68 1.97 5.48
C LEU A 73 -0.48 2.61 4.73
N SER A 74 -1.59 2.93 5.39
CA SER A 74 -2.73 3.58 4.71
C SER A 74 -2.40 4.98 4.20
N PRO A 75 -1.68 5.86 4.93
CA PRO A 75 -1.26 7.15 4.38
C PRO A 75 -0.38 7.02 3.14
N GLN A 76 0.41 5.95 3.05
CA GLN A 76 1.25 5.67 1.88
C GLN A 76 0.41 5.19 0.69
N LEU A 77 -0.52 4.26 0.92
CA LEU A 77 -1.46 3.81 -0.12
C LEU A 77 -2.32 4.98 -0.63
N GLU A 78 -2.81 5.84 0.26
CA GLU A 78 -3.56 7.05 -0.09
C GLU A 78 -2.77 7.96 -1.03
N ALA A 79 -1.54 8.31 -0.65
CA ALA A 79 -0.68 9.19 -1.44
C ALA A 79 -0.32 8.57 -2.79
N TRP A 80 0.06 7.29 -2.80
CA TRP A 80 0.43 6.55 -4.00
C TRP A 80 -0.75 6.43 -4.97
N PHE A 81 -1.92 6.00 -4.46
CA PHE A 81 -3.11 5.80 -5.28
C PHE A 81 -3.61 7.11 -5.88
N TYR A 82 -3.64 8.20 -5.10
CA TYR A 82 -3.98 9.52 -5.62
C TYR A 82 -3.01 9.97 -6.73
N HIS A 83 -1.70 9.75 -6.54
CA HIS A 83 -0.69 10.10 -7.53
C HIS A 83 -0.85 9.31 -8.84
N CYS A 84 -1.15 8.01 -8.77
CA CYS A 84 -1.46 7.20 -9.94
C CYS A 84 -2.67 7.73 -10.71
N LEU A 85 -3.78 8.04 -10.02
CA LEU A 85 -4.98 8.59 -10.65
C LEU A 85 -4.72 9.95 -11.30
N LYS A 86 -3.95 10.82 -10.63
CA LYS A 86 -3.52 12.11 -11.18
C LYS A 86 -2.70 11.97 -12.47
N LYS A 87 -1.94 10.88 -12.62
CA LYS A 87 -1.17 10.55 -13.83
C LYS A 87 -1.97 9.78 -14.88
N ASP A 88 -3.28 9.61 -14.67
CA ASP A 88 -4.20 8.84 -15.53
C ASP A 88 -3.75 7.38 -15.71
N LEU A 89 -3.07 6.82 -14.70
CA LEU A 89 -2.73 5.40 -14.65
C LEU A 89 -3.96 4.57 -14.32
N LYS A 90 -3.98 3.33 -14.79
CA LYS A 90 -5.03 2.37 -14.48
C LYS A 90 -4.59 1.48 -13.33
N VAL A 91 -5.35 1.48 -12.24
CA VAL A 91 -4.89 0.84 -10.99
C VAL A 91 -5.70 -0.40 -10.65
N ILE A 92 -5.02 -1.52 -10.39
CA ILE A 92 -5.67 -2.75 -9.92
C ILE A 92 -5.12 -3.13 -8.56
N GLY A 93 -6.00 -3.18 -7.57
CA GLY A 93 -5.63 -3.53 -6.21
C GLY A 93 -6.06 -4.93 -5.82
N ILE A 94 -5.17 -5.65 -5.13
CA ILE A 94 -5.48 -6.85 -4.38
C ILE A 94 -5.19 -6.62 -2.90
N ALA A 95 -5.64 -7.55 -2.06
CA ALA A 95 -5.26 -7.57 -0.67
C ALA A 95 -4.96 -8.99 -0.25
N GLN A 96 -3.83 -9.17 0.41
CA GLN A 96 -3.50 -10.49 0.94
C GLN A 96 -4.14 -10.76 2.32
N TRP A 97 -4.41 -9.71 3.08
CA TRP A 97 -5.04 -9.83 4.39
C TRP A 97 -6.51 -9.41 4.29
N ASN A 98 -7.40 -10.16 4.92
CA ASN A 98 -8.83 -9.83 4.89
C ASN A 98 -9.09 -8.46 5.55
N THR A 99 -8.39 -8.16 6.65
CA THR A 99 -8.46 -6.85 7.31
C THR A 99 -7.92 -5.73 6.41
N GLY A 100 -6.79 -5.96 5.74
CA GLY A 100 -6.23 -5.04 4.74
C GLY A 100 -7.19 -4.77 3.58
N ALA A 101 -7.94 -5.79 3.14
CA ALA A 101 -8.94 -5.63 2.08
C ALA A 101 -10.03 -4.62 2.45
N MET A 102 -10.55 -4.71 3.68
CA MET A 102 -11.57 -3.78 4.17
C MET A 102 -11.03 -2.35 4.26
N ILE A 103 -9.84 -2.18 4.84
CA ILE A 103 -9.19 -0.88 5.01
C ILE A 103 -8.90 -0.23 3.65
N ALA A 104 -8.21 -0.96 2.76
CA ALA A 104 -7.80 -0.46 1.46
C ALA A 104 -8.99 -0.17 0.54
N GLY A 105 -10.03 -1.00 0.58
CA GLY A 105 -11.23 -0.79 -0.24
C GLY A 105 -11.95 0.52 0.09
N ASP A 106 -12.14 0.81 1.38
CA ASP A 106 -12.78 2.06 1.82
C ASP A 106 -11.88 3.28 1.57
N LEU A 107 -10.57 3.13 1.79
CA LEU A 107 -9.58 4.17 1.52
C LEU A 107 -9.56 4.54 0.03
N CYS A 108 -9.42 3.56 -0.86
CA CYS A 108 -9.36 3.79 -2.31
C CYS A 108 -10.64 4.46 -2.82
N LYS A 109 -11.82 4.06 -2.31
CA LYS A 109 -13.08 4.75 -2.64
C LYS A 109 -13.03 6.23 -2.27
N LYS A 110 -12.62 6.55 -1.04
CA LYS A 110 -12.52 7.94 -0.57
C LYS A 110 -11.54 8.75 -1.43
N VAL A 111 -10.38 8.18 -1.73
CA VAL A 111 -9.34 8.84 -2.53
C VAL A 111 -9.78 9.02 -3.98
N ALA A 112 -10.46 8.04 -4.57
CA ALA A 112 -11.00 8.15 -5.93
C ALA A 112 -12.06 9.26 -6.03
N GLU A 113 -12.96 9.39 -5.04
CA GLU A 113 -13.92 10.48 -5.01
C GLU A 113 -13.24 11.86 -4.86
N GLN A 114 -12.18 11.94 -4.06
CA GLN A 114 -11.36 13.15 -3.96
C GLN A 114 -10.68 13.47 -5.31
N ALA A 115 -10.09 12.49 -5.97
CA ALA A 115 -9.44 12.67 -7.27
C ALA A 115 -10.44 13.16 -8.34
N LYS A 116 -11.67 12.62 -8.37
CA LYS A 116 -12.74 13.13 -9.23
C LYS A 116 -13.09 14.58 -8.93
N ALA A 117 -13.21 14.94 -7.65
CA ALA A 117 -13.51 16.30 -7.23
C ALA A 117 -12.41 17.30 -7.67
N ASP A 118 -11.16 16.83 -7.72
CA ASP A 118 -10.02 17.60 -8.21
C ASP A 118 -9.88 17.61 -9.74
N GLY A 119 -10.76 16.92 -10.47
CA GLY A 119 -10.83 16.91 -11.94
C GLY A 119 -10.03 15.82 -12.64
N TYR A 120 -9.60 14.78 -11.92
CA TYR A 120 -8.89 13.63 -12.49
C TYR A 120 -9.83 12.46 -12.80
N ASN A 121 -9.40 11.57 -13.70
CA ASN A 121 -10.11 10.33 -14.01
C ASN A 121 -9.94 9.34 -12.85
N ALA A 122 -11.05 8.87 -12.29
CA ALA A 122 -11.05 7.85 -11.22
C ALA A 122 -12.36 7.06 -11.19
N GLU A 123 -12.95 6.81 -12.35
CA GLU A 123 -14.15 6.00 -12.52
C GLU A 123 -13.87 4.53 -12.19
N TYR A 124 -14.71 3.96 -11.32
CA TYR A 124 -14.58 2.56 -10.91
C TYR A 124 -14.89 1.63 -12.09
N GLY A 125 -14.07 0.60 -12.28
CA GLY A 125 -14.19 -0.32 -13.42
C GLY A 125 -13.52 0.16 -14.71
N VAL A 126 -13.21 1.46 -14.82
CA VAL A 126 -12.54 2.05 -16.00
C VAL A 126 -11.11 2.46 -15.64
N ASP A 127 -10.95 3.24 -14.57
CA ASP A 127 -9.67 3.79 -14.12
C ASP A 127 -9.05 2.96 -13.00
N TRP A 128 -9.88 2.35 -12.16
CA TRP A 128 -9.38 1.49 -11.10
C TRP A 128 -10.36 0.38 -10.74
N VAL A 129 -9.81 -0.75 -10.27
CA VAL A 129 -10.57 -1.91 -9.78
C VAL A 129 -9.92 -2.43 -8.51
N PHE A 130 -10.74 -2.79 -7.52
CA PHE A 130 -10.25 -3.43 -6.31
C PHE A 130 -10.82 -4.83 -6.17
N VAL A 131 -9.95 -5.82 -6.36
CA VAL A 131 -10.28 -7.24 -6.34
C VAL A 131 -10.43 -7.78 -4.91
N GLY A 132 -9.84 -7.07 -3.95
CA GLY A 132 -9.95 -7.38 -2.54
C GLY A 132 -9.18 -8.63 -2.13
N TRP A 133 -9.66 -9.28 -1.07
CA TRP A 133 -8.92 -10.36 -0.42
C TRP A 133 -8.76 -11.59 -1.33
N LYS A 134 -7.53 -12.08 -1.46
CA LYS A 134 -7.21 -13.37 -2.10
C LYS A 134 -6.19 -14.15 -1.26
N SER A 135 -6.47 -15.42 -1.03
CA SER A 135 -5.53 -16.33 -0.35
C SER A 135 -4.40 -16.75 -1.31
N MET A 136 -3.28 -17.22 -0.74
CA MET A 136 -1.97 -17.41 -1.39
C MET A 136 -1.99 -18.25 -2.68
N ILE A 137 -2.17 -17.59 -3.83
CA ILE A 137 -2.18 -18.20 -5.18
C ILE A 137 -1.34 -17.35 -6.16
N TRP A 138 -0.09 -17.06 -5.78
CA TRP A 138 0.76 -16.07 -6.47
C TRP A 138 1.11 -16.45 -7.91
N ARG A 139 1.40 -17.72 -8.17
CA ARG A 139 1.82 -18.17 -9.51
C ARG A 139 0.63 -18.19 -10.47
N GLU A 140 -0.53 -18.59 -10.01
CA GLU A 140 -1.72 -18.71 -10.83
C GLU A 140 -2.32 -17.33 -11.15
N LEU A 141 -2.14 -16.33 -10.28
CA LEU A 141 -2.44 -14.93 -10.60
C LEU A 141 -1.70 -14.42 -11.85
N ARG A 142 -0.49 -14.96 -12.11
CA ARG A 142 0.28 -14.62 -13.32
C ARG A 142 -0.25 -15.29 -14.58
N GLU A 143 -0.83 -16.48 -14.47
CA GLU A 143 -1.27 -17.28 -15.63
C GLU A 143 -2.73 -17.05 -16.00
N ASP A 144 -3.60 -16.91 -15.00
CA ASP A 144 -5.03 -16.65 -15.17
C ASP A 144 -5.53 -15.88 -13.96
N PHE A 145 -5.38 -14.55 -14.02
CA PHE A 145 -5.76 -13.64 -12.96
C PHE A 145 -7.26 -13.72 -12.66
N TRP A 146 -8.08 -13.75 -13.71
CA TRP A 146 -9.53 -13.76 -13.63
C TRP A 146 -10.05 -14.97 -12.86
N LYS A 147 -9.67 -16.16 -13.31
CA LYS A 147 -10.08 -17.41 -12.69
C LYS A 147 -9.56 -17.52 -11.26
N THR A 148 -8.30 -17.12 -11.03
CA THR A 148 -7.68 -17.18 -9.69
C THR A 148 -8.40 -16.27 -8.70
N CYS A 149 -8.91 -15.13 -9.18
CA CYS A 149 -9.69 -14.20 -8.37
C CYS A 149 -11.18 -14.53 -8.29
N GLY A 150 -11.65 -15.63 -8.88
CA GLY A 150 -13.07 -16.00 -8.86
C GLY A 150 -13.96 -15.16 -9.77
N ASN A 151 -13.39 -14.45 -10.74
CA ASN A 151 -14.06 -13.55 -11.68
C ASN A 151 -14.86 -12.40 -11.04
N THR A 152 -14.63 -12.09 -9.77
CA THR A 152 -15.35 -11.03 -9.06
C THR A 152 -14.42 -10.12 -8.29
N ASP A 153 -14.82 -8.86 -8.19
CA ASP A 153 -14.14 -7.85 -7.39
C ASP A 153 -14.57 -7.91 -5.91
N PHE A 154 -14.03 -7.01 -5.09
CA PHE A 154 -14.34 -6.95 -3.66
C PHE A 154 -15.82 -6.65 -3.36
N TRP A 155 -16.52 -5.96 -4.25
CA TRP A 155 -17.93 -5.59 -4.10
C TRP A 155 -18.90 -6.54 -4.80
N GLY A 156 -18.39 -7.62 -5.41
CA GLY A 156 -19.19 -8.64 -6.08
C GLY A 156 -19.53 -8.32 -7.54
N ASN A 157 -18.93 -7.28 -8.13
CA ASN A 157 -19.05 -7.05 -9.57
C ASN A 157 -18.25 -8.12 -10.32
N HIS A 158 -18.83 -8.65 -11.39
CA HIS A 158 -18.14 -9.63 -12.21
C HIS A 158 -17.16 -8.93 -13.17
N PHE A 159 -16.01 -9.53 -13.44
CA PHE A 159 -14.94 -8.87 -14.20
C PHE A 159 -15.32 -8.52 -15.65
N ASP A 160 -16.30 -9.22 -16.24
CA ASP A 160 -16.83 -8.89 -17.58
C ASP A 160 -17.64 -7.59 -17.61
N THR A 161 -18.07 -7.05 -16.47
CA THR A 161 -18.75 -5.76 -16.39
C THR A 161 -17.78 -4.60 -16.18
N LEU A 162 -16.49 -4.87 -16.02
CA LEU A 162 -15.45 -3.89 -15.69
C LEU A 162 -14.48 -3.72 -16.88
N PRO A 163 -14.58 -2.64 -17.67
CA PRO A 163 -13.75 -2.43 -18.87
C PRO A 163 -12.24 -2.55 -18.64
N LEU A 164 -11.73 -2.12 -17.48
CA LEU A 164 -10.32 -2.26 -17.13
C LEU A 164 -9.89 -3.73 -17.05
N MET A 165 -10.74 -4.59 -16.48
CA MET A 165 -10.42 -6.00 -16.29
C MET A 165 -10.32 -6.75 -17.62
N GLU A 166 -10.97 -6.28 -18.69
CA GLU A 166 -10.83 -6.87 -20.02
C GLU A 166 -9.39 -6.89 -20.52
N LYS A 167 -8.58 -5.90 -20.10
CA LYS A 167 -7.16 -5.77 -20.47
C LYS A 167 -6.25 -6.68 -19.64
N VAL A 168 -6.75 -7.28 -18.57
CA VAL A 168 -5.94 -7.95 -17.56
C VAL A 168 -6.41 -9.38 -17.37
N ARG A 169 -5.92 -10.29 -18.21
CA ARG A 169 -6.12 -11.75 -18.05
C ARG A 169 -5.02 -12.41 -17.24
N LYS A 170 -3.86 -11.76 -17.18
CA LYS A 170 -2.64 -12.20 -16.51
C LYS A 170 -2.10 -11.05 -15.68
N TRP A 171 -1.29 -11.36 -14.68
CA TRP A 171 -0.50 -10.36 -13.97
C TRP A 171 0.99 -10.60 -14.25
N ASN A 172 1.48 -9.99 -15.33
CA ASN A 172 2.86 -10.08 -15.77
C ASN A 172 3.33 -8.75 -16.42
N VAL A 173 4.59 -8.71 -16.87
CA VAL A 173 5.21 -7.56 -17.55
C VAL A 173 4.52 -7.11 -18.84
N GLU A 174 3.72 -7.96 -19.47
CA GLU A 174 3.00 -7.62 -20.71
C GLU A 174 1.69 -6.86 -20.40
N THR A 175 1.08 -7.17 -19.26
CA THR A 175 -0.22 -6.63 -18.83
C THR A 175 -0.12 -5.44 -17.89
N SER A 176 0.95 -5.37 -17.10
CA SER A 176 1.18 -4.29 -16.14
C SER A 176 2.60 -3.78 -16.27
N ARG A 177 2.80 -2.49 -15.96
CA ARG A 177 4.11 -1.85 -16.00
C ARG A 177 4.98 -2.28 -14.81
N SER A 178 4.39 -2.32 -13.62
CA SER A 178 5.03 -2.63 -12.33
C SER A 178 3.97 -2.65 -11.21
N PHE A 179 4.38 -2.98 -9.98
CA PHE A 179 3.50 -2.93 -8.81
C PHE A 179 4.21 -2.51 -7.53
N ILE A 180 3.41 -2.07 -6.55
CA ILE A 180 3.86 -1.75 -5.20
C ILE A 180 3.18 -2.67 -4.18
N VAL A 181 3.89 -3.01 -3.11
CA VAL A 181 3.33 -3.80 -2.02
C VAL A 181 3.39 -2.99 -0.74
N PHE A 182 2.24 -2.78 -0.09
CA PHE A 182 2.12 -2.21 1.24
C PHE A 182 2.05 -3.35 2.24
N VAL A 183 3.16 -3.68 2.89
CA VAL A 183 3.30 -4.96 3.59
C VAL A 183 3.69 -4.82 5.05
N ALA A 184 2.95 -5.53 5.90
CA ALA A 184 3.35 -5.79 7.27
C ALA A 184 3.43 -7.30 7.50
N GLY A 185 4.58 -7.81 7.94
CA GLY A 185 4.73 -9.22 8.30
C GLY A 185 4.69 -10.18 7.11
N SER A 186 4.00 -11.31 7.26
CA SER A 186 4.02 -12.44 6.31
C SER A 186 3.01 -12.24 5.18
N PRO A 187 3.43 -12.47 3.93
CA PRO A 187 4.52 -13.33 3.45
C PRO A 187 5.80 -12.51 3.15
N GLY A 188 5.73 -11.19 3.30
CA GLY A 188 6.81 -10.26 3.07
C GLY A 188 7.15 -10.07 1.60
N VAL A 189 8.00 -9.07 1.35
CA VAL A 189 8.52 -8.71 0.04
C VAL A 189 9.17 -9.90 -0.69
N GLY A 190 9.82 -10.79 0.06
CA GLY A 190 10.51 -11.97 -0.50
C GLY A 190 9.59 -12.88 -1.32
N THR A 191 8.32 -13.02 -0.94
CA THR A 191 7.37 -13.83 -1.71
C THR A 191 7.02 -13.20 -3.05
N TYR A 192 6.90 -11.88 -3.13
CA TYR A 192 6.65 -11.19 -4.40
C TYR A 192 7.88 -11.27 -5.30
N LEU A 193 9.09 -11.08 -4.76
CA LEU A 193 10.34 -11.20 -5.52
C LEU A 193 10.52 -12.59 -6.14
N VAL A 194 10.06 -13.65 -5.46
CA VAL A 194 10.13 -15.02 -6.00
C VAL A 194 9.11 -15.25 -7.12
N ASN A 195 7.90 -14.69 -6.99
CA ASN A 195 6.81 -14.96 -7.96
C ASN A 195 6.81 -13.98 -9.16
N TRP A 196 7.33 -12.77 -8.97
CA TRP A 196 7.47 -11.70 -9.98
C TRP A 196 8.93 -11.28 -10.15
N ALA A 197 9.84 -12.25 -10.27
CA ALA A 197 11.27 -11.99 -10.46
C ALA A 197 11.60 -11.17 -11.72
N ASP A 198 10.70 -11.17 -12.69
CA ASP A 198 10.77 -10.45 -13.96
C ASP A 198 10.10 -9.07 -13.92
N HIS A 199 9.52 -8.68 -12.79
CA HIS A 199 8.77 -7.44 -12.64
C HIS A 199 9.47 -6.47 -11.69
N ASP A 200 9.41 -5.17 -11.99
CA ASP A 200 9.86 -4.16 -11.03
C ASP A 200 8.89 -4.17 -9.84
N ILE A 201 9.43 -4.23 -8.61
CA ILE A 201 8.64 -4.29 -7.37
C ILE A 201 9.09 -3.18 -6.44
N TYR A 202 8.13 -2.36 -6.02
CA TYR A 202 8.33 -1.32 -5.01
C TYR A 202 7.67 -1.72 -3.69
N VAL A 203 8.14 -1.14 -2.59
CA VAL A 203 7.65 -1.46 -1.23
C VAL A 203 7.32 -0.16 -0.50
N GLY A 204 6.13 -0.14 0.10
CA GLY A 204 5.68 0.88 1.05
C GLY A 204 5.47 0.28 2.44
#